data_AF-A0A660PZT8-F1
#
_entry.id   AF-A0A660PZT8-F1
#
_cell.length_a   1.000
_cell.length_b   1.000
_cell.length_c   1.000
_cell.angle_alpha   90.00
_cell.angle_beta   90.00
_cell.angle_gamma   90.00
#
_symmetry.space_group_name_H-M   'P 1'
#
loop_
_entity.id
_entity.type
_entity.pdbx_description
1 polymer ?
#
loop_
_entity_poly.entity_id
_entity_poly.type
_entity_poly.pdbx_seq_one_letter_code
_entity_poly.pdbx_strand_id
1 'polypeptide(L)'
;IGETEKNLERIFSEAEHSSAILFFDEADALFGKRSEVRDSHDRYANIEISYLLQRMEAYDGVTILATNLRANLDEAFTRRLQFAVDFPFPEEEYRLRIWRTLFPTGVPRAPDLNFEAMAQRFKLAGGNIRNIIVSAAYLAAADGGEVTMKHLLHGTRRELQKMGRLIPEGLERGLAD
;
A
#
# COMPACT_ATOMS: atom_id res chain seq x y z
N ILE A 1 32.09 -2.17 11.76
CA ILE A 1 31.25 -1.67 10.65
C ILE A 1 30.79 -2.88 9.84
N GLY A 2 29.50 -3.19 9.91
CA GLY A 2 28.88 -4.32 9.21
C GLY A 2 28.80 -4.11 7.69
N GLU A 3 28.46 -5.16 6.94
CA GLU A 3 28.29 -5.07 5.48
C GLU A 3 27.12 -4.14 5.11
N THR A 4 26.01 -4.19 5.84
CA THR A 4 24.86 -3.31 5.61
C THR A 4 25.18 -1.84 5.85
N GLU A 5 25.92 -1.51 6.91
CA GLU A 5 26.33 -0.12 7.20
C GLU A 5 27.19 0.46 6.08
N LYS A 6 28.08 -0.34 5.48
CA LYS A 6 28.87 0.11 4.32
C LYS A 6 28.01 0.35 3.09
N ASN A 7 26.99 -0.48 2.87
CA ASN A 7 26.06 -0.31 1.76
C ASN A 7 25.21 0.95 1.95
N LEU A 8 24.69 1.16 3.16
CA LEU A 8 23.96 2.37 3.53
C LEU A 8 24.83 3.62 3.37
N GLU A 9 26.07 3.58 3.85
CA GLU A 9 27.01 4.68 3.71
C GLU A 9 27.25 5.07 2.25
N ARG A 10 27.42 4.06 1.39
CA ARG A 10 27.55 4.29 -0.05
C ARG A 10 26.30 4.95 -0.62
N ILE A 11 25.11 4.47 -0.25
CA ILE A 11 23.84 5.04 -0.74
C ILE A 11 23.70 6.51 -0.34
N PHE A 12 23.95 6.86 0.93
CA PHE A 12 23.88 8.25 1.39
C PHE A 12 24.93 9.13 0.70
N SER A 13 26.17 8.64 0.56
CA SER A 13 27.24 9.40 -0.12
C SER A 13 26.90 9.69 -1.58
N GLU A 14 26.41 8.70 -2.32
CA GLU A 14 26.00 8.89 -3.72
C GLU A 14 24.80 9.84 -3.84
N ALA A 15 23.86 9.78 -2.89
CA ALA A 15 22.72 10.68 -2.85
C ALA A 15 23.14 12.13 -2.56
N GLU A 16 24.11 12.35 -1.67
CA GLU A 16 24.70 13.67 -1.38
C GLU A 16 25.33 14.26 -2.65
N HIS A 17 26.08 13.47 -3.41
CA HIS A 17 26.72 13.93 -4.66
C HIS A 17 25.72 14.25 -5.78
N SER A 18 24.57 13.58 -5.81
CA SER A 18 23.58 13.69 -6.89
C SER A 18 22.36 14.53 -6.53
N SER A 19 22.27 15.08 -5.30
CA SER A 19 21.08 15.77 -4.79
C SER A 19 19.81 14.93 -4.95
N ALA A 20 19.91 13.62 -4.70
CA ALA A 20 18.84 12.67 -4.92
C ALA A 20 17.75 12.72 -3.84
N ILE A 21 16.56 12.18 -4.15
CA ILE A 21 15.56 11.84 -3.13
C ILE A 21 15.79 10.39 -2.74
N LEU A 22 15.96 10.14 -1.44
CA LEU A 22 16.05 8.78 -0.90
C LEU A 22 14.66 8.28 -0.55
N PHE A 23 14.26 7.15 -1.13
CA PHE A 23 12.99 6.50 -0.80
C PHE A 23 13.25 5.10 -0.25
N PHE A 24 12.85 4.87 1.00
CA PHE A 24 12.89 3.57 1.65
C PHE A 24 11.47 3.03 1.78
N ASP A 25 11.18 1.96 1.05
CA ASP A 25 9.93 1.21 1.20
C ASP A 25 10.09 0.11 2.26
N GLU A 26 8.98 -0.33 2.85
CA GLU A 26 8.97 -1.33 3.93
C GLU A 26 9.94 -0.99 5.08
N ALA A 27 9.97 0.28 5.47
CA ALA A 27 10.94 0.82 6.41
C ALA A 27 10.93 0.07 7.77
N ASP A 28 9.82 -0.55 8.16
CA ASP A 28 9.73 -1.40 9.35
C ASP A 28 10.67 -2.62 9.32
N ALA A 29 11.10 -3.10 8.15
CA ALA A 29 12.13 -4.14 8.04
C ALA A 29 13.52 -3.63 8.51
N LEU A 30 13.78 -2.32 8.34
CA LEU A 30 15.00 -1.67 8.78
C LEU A 30 14.87 -1.06 10.20
N PHE A 31 13.66 -0.65 10.60
CA PHE A 31 13.42 0.17 11.80
C PHE A 31 12.45 -0.44 12.83
N GLY A 32 12.15 -1.74 12.71
CA GLY A 32 11.18 -2.45 13.53
C GLY A 32 11.50 -2.44 15.04
N LYS A 33 10.45 -2.33 15.86
CA LYS A 33 10.43 -2.43 17.32
C LYS A 33 10.84 -3.84 17.68
N ARG A 34 11.75 -3.93 18.64
CA ARG A 34 12.33 -5.20 19.07
C ARG A 34 11.27 -6.06 19.77
N SER A 35 11.32 -7.37 19.52
CA SER A 35 10.90 -8.37 20.49
C SER A 35 11.86 -8.36 21.70
N GLU A 36 11.34 -8.58 22.90
CA GLU A 36 12.14 -8.61 24.13
C GLU A 36 13.32 -9.59 24.02
N VAL A 37 14.50 -9.07 24.39
CA VAL A 37 15.85 -9.64 24.26
C VAL A 37 15.93 -11.11 24.72
N ARG A 38 16.45 -11.99 23.87
CA ARG A 38 16.96 -13.31 24.30
C ARG A 38 18.35 -13.67 23.81
N ASP A 39 18.95 -12.99 22.83
CA ASP A 39 20.25 -13.43 22.32
C ASP A 39 21.22 -12.33 21.85
N SER A 40 22.50 -12.71 21.78
CA SER A 40 23.66 -11.86 21.47
C SER A 40 23.67 -11.26 20.05
N HIS A 41 22.86 -11.81 19.12
CA HIS A 41 22.66 -11.26 17.77
C HIS A 41 21.91 -9.92 17.78
N ASP A 42 21.05 -9.66 18.76
CA ASP A 42 20.21 -8.45 18.83
C ASP A 42 21.01 -7.17 19.14
N ARG A 43 22.25 -7.29 19.63
CA ARG A 43 23.09 -6.11 19.88
C ARG A 43 23.57 -5.42 18.59
N TYR A 44 23.74 -6.17 17.51
CA TYR A 44 24.23 -5.62 16.24
C TYR A 44 23.15 -4.84 15.49
N ALA A 45 21.90 -5.30 15.51
CA ALA A 45 20.76 -4.58 14.91
C ALA A 45 20.53 -3.18 15.52
N ASN A 46 20.92 -2.99 16.79
CA ASN A 46 20.70 -1.73 17.51
C ASN A 46 21.66 -0.63 17.08
N ILE A 47 22.88 -1.02 16.71
CA ILE A 47 23.94 -0.11 16.24
C ILE A 47 23.59 0.36 14.83
N GLU A 48 23.04 -0.55 14.00
CA GLU A 48 22.68 -0.31 12.62
C GLU A 48 21.55 0.73 12.44
N ILE A 49 20.48 0.65 13.26
CA ILE A 49 19.39 1.64 13.26
C ILE A 49 19.86 3.02 13.70
N SER A 50 20.68 3.07 14.75
CA SER A 50 21.20 4.34 15.30
C SER A 50 22.12 5.03 14.29
N TYR A 51 22.94 4.24 13.59
CA TYR A 51 23.78 4.72 12.50
C TYR A 51 22.95 5.31 11.35
N LEU A 52 21.93 4.59 10.91
CA LEU A 52 21.11 5.04 9.79
C LEU A 52 20.29 6.28 10.13
N LEU A 53 19.78 6.39 11.36
CA LEU A 53 19.18 7.62 11.88
C LEU A 53 20.14 8.80 11.79
N GLN A 54 21.38 8.62 12.24
CA GLN A 54 22.39 9.68 12.21
C GLN A 54 22.71 10.10 10.77
N ARG A 55 22.78 9.15 9.83
CA ARG A 55 23.01 9.48 8.41
C ARG A 55 21.82 10.16 7.77
N MET A 56 20.60 9.76 8.10
CA MET A 56 19.38 10.46 7.67
C MET A 56 19.32 11.90 8.19
N GLU A 57 19.74 12.14 9.43
CA GLU A 57 19.79 13.48 10.02
C GLU A 57 20.90 14.36 9.41
N ALA A 58 22.01 13.75 9.01
CA ALA A 58 23.12 14.45 8.37
C ALA A 58 22.90 14.70 6.87
N TYR A 59 21.94 14.01 6.26
CA TYR A 59 21.64 14.15 4.84
C TYR A 59 20.82 15.41 4.57
N ASP A 60 21.41 16.40 3.90
CA ASP A 60 20.74 17.67 3.56
C ASP A 60 19.67 17.55 2.44
N GLY A 61 19.37 16.33 1.97
CA GLY A 61 18.35 16.06 0.95
C GLY A 61 17.04 15.50 1.52
N VAL A 62 16.11 15.19 0.62
CA VAL A 62 14.80 14.64 1.02
C VAL A 62 14.89 13.13 1.19
N THR A 63 14.50 12.65 2.38
CA THR A 63 14.31 11.21 2.63
C THR A 63 12.83 10.93 2.89
N ILE A 64 12.27 9.97 2.16
CA ILE A 64 10.89 9.49 2.29
C ILE A 64 10.94 8.05 2.79
N LEU A 65 10.11 7.76 3.79
CA LEU A 65 9.96 6.44 4.36
C LEU A 65 8.50 5.97 4.19
N ALA A 66 8.30 4.77 3.65
CA ALA A 66 7.00 4.11 3.61
C ALA A 66 7.03 2.86 4.50
N THR A 67 5.97 2.67 5.29
CA THR A 67 5.81 1.48 6.13
C THR A 67 4.34 1.13 6.30
N ASN A 68 4.05 -0.17 6.39
CA ASN A 68 2.72 -0.67 6.75
C ASN A 68 2.56 -0.86 8.27
N LEU A 69 3.67 -0.85 9.03
CA LEU A 69 3.72 -1.20 10.44
C LEU A 69 4.23 -0.03 11.29
N ARG A 70 3.58 1.14 11.19
CA ARG A 70 3.94 2.32 12.01
C ARG A 70 4.02 2.01 13.51
N ALA A 71 3.13 1.18 14.03
CA ALA A 71 3.13 0.79 15.45
C ALA A 71 4.41 0.05 15.86
N ASN A 72 5.08 -0.58 14.89
CA ASN A 72 6.35 -1.27 15.03
C ASN A 72 7.53 -0.34 14.75
N LEU A 73 7.37 0.97 14.52
CA LEU A 73 8.55 1.84 14.45
C LEU A 73 8.95 2.31 15.84
N ASP A 74 10.26 2.35 16.11
CA ASP A 74 10.80 2.85 17.38
C ASP A 74 10.33 4.29 17.67
N GLU A 75 10.02 4.58 18.94
CA GLU A 75 9.49 5.89 19.33
C GLU A 75 10.55 6.99 19.22
N ALA A 76 11.82 6.68 19.53
CA ALA A 76 12.91 7.64 19.37
C ALA A 76 13.18 7.92 17.89
N PHE A 77 13.01 6.92 17.02
CA PHE A 77 13.05 7.09 15.57
C PHE A 77 11.95 8.02 15.07
N THR A 78 10.68 7.72 15.40
CA THR A 78 9.53 8.49 14.92
C THR A 78 9.53 9.95 15.37
N ARG A 79 10.07 10.26 16.56
CA ARG A 79 10.24 11.65 17.06
C ARG A 79 11.22 12.50 16.24
N ARG A 80 12.12 11.88 15.46
CA ARG A 80 13.12 12.57 14.63
C ARG A 80 12.62 12.85 13.21
N LEU A 81 11.50 12.25 12.81
CA LEU A 81 10.87 12.53 11.52
C LEU A 81 10.19 13.90 11.56
N GLN A 82 10.52 14.75 10.58
CA GLN A 82 9.92 16.09 10.47
C GLN A 82 8.42 16.02 10.17
N PHE A 83 8.02 15.06 9.34
CA PHE A 83 6.63 14.88 8.92
C PHE A 83 6.23 13.41 9.04
N ALA A 84 5.02 13.19 9.53
CA ALA A 84 4.36 11.90 9.51
C ALA A 84 3.01 12.06 8.81
N VAL A 85 2.83 11.35 7.69
CA VAL A 85 1.59 11.38 6.90
C VAL A 85 0.91 10.04 7.06
N ASP A 86 -0.25 10.03 7.69
CA ASP A 86 -1.07 8.84 7.85
C ASP A 86 -1.96 8.63 6.63
N PHE A 87 -2.00 7.39 6.13
CA PHE A 87 -2.89 6.96 5.05
C PHE A 87 -3.99 6.06 5.62
N PRO A 88 -5.08 6.62 6.16
CA PRO A 88 -6.18 5.83 6.70
C PRO A 88 -6.92 5.08 5.58
N PHE A 89 -7.74 4.12 5.99
CA PHE A 89 -8.63 3.44 5.06
C PHE A 89 -9.57 4.45 4.39
N PRO A 90 -9.76 4.43 3.06
CA PRO A 90 -10.50 5.47 2.38
C PRO A 90 -11.98 5.44 2.76
N GLU A 91 -12.53 6.61 3.10
CA GLU A 91 -13.98 6.82 3.26
C GLU A 91 -14.72 6.70 1.91
N GLU A 92 -16.05 6.64 1.96
CA GLU A 92 -16.90 6.41 0.79
C GLU A 92 -16.60 7.38 -0.37
N GLU A 93 -16.50 8.67 -0.07
CA GLU A 93 -16.17 9.70 -1.08
C GLU A 93 -14.82 9.44 -1.76
N TYR A 94 -13.82 9.00 -0.99
CA TYR A 94 -12.49 8.69 -1.52
C TYR A 94 -12.49 7.38 -2.29
N ARG A 95 -13.25 6.36 -1.85
CA ARG A 95 -13.43 5.13 -2.62
C ARG A 95 -14.08 5.41 -3.98
N LEU A 96 -15.10 6.27 -4.03
CA LEU A 96 -15.71 6.68 -5.30
C LEU A 96 -14.70 7.38 -6.21
N ARG A 97 -13.91 8.31 -5.67
CA ARG A 97 -12.83 8.97 -6.42
C ARG A 97 -11.81 7.96 -6.93
N ILE A 98 -11.42 6.97 -6.13
CA ILE A 98 -10.51 5.91 -6.53
C ILE A 98 -11.12 5.07 -7.66
N TRP A 99 -12.37 4.64 -7.57
CA TRP A 99 -13.07 3.93 -8.66
C TRP A 99 -13.02 4.70 -9.96
N ARG A 100 -13.42 5.98 -9.94
CA ARG A 100 -13.44 6.84 -11.13
C ARG A 100 -12.04 7.12 -11.68
N THR A 101 -11.03 7.20 -10.82
CA THR A 101 -9.64 7.49 -11.22
C THR A 101 -8.95 6.25 -11.79
N LEU A 102 -9.18 5.08 -11.19
CA LEU A 102 -8.52 3.84 -11.57
C LEU A 102 -9.21 3.14 -12.75
N PHE A 103 -10.49 3.42 -13.00
CA PHE A 103 -11.18 2.85 -14.14
C PHE A 103 -10.67 3.48 -15.44
N PRO A 104 -10.03 2.71 -16.36
CA PRO A 104 -9.41 3.31 -17.53
C PRO A 104 -10.45 3.90 -18.48
N THR A 105 -10.18 5.10 -18.99
CA THR A 105 -11.10 5.82 -19.89
C THR A 105 -11.36 5.11 -21.23
N GLY A 106 -10.42 4.26 -21.67
CA GLY A 106 -10.54 3.49 -22.93
C GLY A 106 -11.23 2.13 -22.80
N VAL A 107 -11.64 1.71 -21.60
CA VAL A 107 -12.32 0.43 -21.40
C VAL A 107 -13.82 0.61 -21.64
N PRO A 108 -14.44 -0.12 -22.59
CA PRO A 108 -15.88 -0.08 -22.79
C PRO A 108 -16.62 -0.47 -21.51
N ARG A 109 -17.64 0.29 -21.17
CA ARG A 109 -18.46 0.05 -19.97
C ARG A 109 -19.94 0.18 -20.29
N ALA A 110 -20.72 -0.68 -19.68
CA ALA A 110 -22.16 -0.63 -19.77
C ALA A 110 -22.69 0.67 -19.12
N PRO A 111 -23.81 1.23 -19.62
CA PRO A 111 -24.39 2.47 -19.09
C PRO A 111 -24.83 2.38 -17.62
N ASP A 112 -25.12 1.17 -17.13
CA ASP A 112 -25.58 0.90 -15.76
C ASP A 112 -24.44 0.67 -14.76
N LEU A 113 -23.18 0.84 -15.18
CA LEU A 113 -22.02 0.68 -14.31
C LEU A 113 -22.01 1.75 -13.21
N ASN A 114 -22.28 1.33 -11.98
CA ASN A 114 -22.53 2.22 -10.85
C ASN A 114 -21.40 2.16 -9.81
N PHE A 115 -20.44 3.08 -9.90
CA PHE A 115 -19.31 3.15 -8.97
C PHE A 115 -19.69 3.68 -7.59
N GLU A 116 -20.75 4.48 -7.51
CA GLU A 116 -21.31 5.01 -6.27
C GLU A 116 -21.79 3.84 -5.39
N ALA A 117 -22.56 2.93 -5.97
CA ALA A 117 -23.01 1.71 -5.30
C ALA A 117 -21.84 0.82 -4.86
N MET A 118 -20.79 0.70 -5.70
CA MET A 118 -19.58 -0.06 -5.34
C MET A 118 -18.83 0.59 -4.17
N ALA A 119 -18.68 1.91 -4.20
CA ALA A 119 -17.99 2.68 -3.15
C ALA A 119 -18.76 2.64 -1.82
N GLN A 120 -20.08 2.76 -1.86
CA GLN A 120 -20.95 2.71 -0.69
C GLN A 120 -20.98 1.32 -0.05
N ARG A 121 -21.18 0.28 -0.87
CA ARG A 121 -21.41 -1.09 -0.38
C ARG A 121 -20.14 -1.80 0.08
N PHE A 122 -18.99 -1.52 -0.55
CA PHE A 122 -17.75 -2.27 -0.29
C PHE A 122 -16.66 -1.38 0.30
N LYS A 123 -16.31 -1.63 1.57
CA LYS A 123 -15.17 -1.01 2.25
C LYS A 123 -13.87 -1.69 1.79
N LEU A 124 -13.32 -1.19 0.68
CA LEU A 124 -12.13 -1.69 -0.01
C LEU A 124 -11.02 -0.63 -0.08
N ALA A 125 -9.76 -1.07 0.01
CA ALA A 125 -8.61 -0.20 -0.23
C ALA A 125 -8.36 -0.03 -1.74
N GLY A 126 -7.55 0.96 -2.11
CA GLY A 126 -7.27 1.26 -3.53
C GLY A 126 -6.67 0.09 -4.30
N GLY A 127 -5.78 -0.69 -3.67
CA GLY A 127 -5.22 -1.91 -4.28
C GLY A 127 -6.30 -2.95 -4.61
N ASN A 128 -7.27 -3.14 -3.71
CA ASN A 128 -8.39 -4.07 -3.96
C ASN A 128 -9.29 -3.57 -5.08
N ILE A 129 -9.62 -2.27 -5.10
CA ILE A 129 -10.41 -1.66 -6.17
C ILE A 129 -9.73 -1.88 -7.53
N ARG A 130 -8.41 -1.63 -7.62
CA ARG A 130 -7.63 -1.91 -8.82
C ARG A 130 -7.73 -3.36 -9.27
N ASN A 131 -7.55 -4.31 -8.34
CA ASN A 131 -7.64 -5.74 -8.64
C ASN A 131 -9.01 -6.14 -9.17
N ILE A 132 -10.09 -5.56 -8.63
CA ILE A 132 -11.45 -5.80 -9.10
C ILE A 132 -11.65 -5.27 -10.52
N ILE A 133 -11.20 -4.04 -10.80
CA ILE A 133 -11.28 -3.44 -12.15
C ILE A 133 -10.55 -4.33 -13.17
N VAL A 134 -9.32 -4.75 -12.85
CA VAL A 134 -8.53 -5.63 -13.72
C VAL A 134 -9.23 -6.96 -13.93
N SER A 135 -9.72 -7.60 -12.87
CA SER A 135 -10.45 -8.86 -12.99
C SER A 135 -11.73 -8.71 -13.82
N ALA A 136 -12.46 -7.61 -13.67
CA ALA A 136 -13.68 -7.35 -14.41
C ALA A 136 -13.40 -7.11 -15.90
N ALA A 137 -12.33 -6.39 -16.23
CA ALA A 137 -11.89 -6.19 -17.62
C ALA A 137 -11.51 -7.52 -18.29
N TYR A 138 -10.83 -8.43 -17.58
CA TYR A 138 -10.53 -9.77 -18.10
C TYR A 138 -11.78 -10.61 -18.36
N LEU A 139 -12.77 -10.54 -17.46
CA LEU A 139 -14.05 -11.25 -17.67
C LEU A 139 -14.82 -10.66 -18.86
N ALA A 140 -14.89 -9.33 -18.94
CA ALA A 140 -15.51 -8.62 -20.05
C ALA A 140 -14.86 -8.96 -21.40
N ALA A 141 -13.54 -9.11 -21.46
CA ALA A 141 -12.86 -9.49 -22.69
C ALA A 141 -13.33 -10.84 -23.27
N ALA A 142 -13.78 -11.76 -22.41
CA ALA A 142 -14.39 -13.02 -22.83
C ALA A 142 -15.90 -12.93 -23.08
N ASP A 143 -16.55 -11.86 -22.60
CA ASP A 143 -18.00 -11.62 -22.61
C ASP A 143 -18.35 -10.34 -23.38
N GLY A 144 -17.93 -10.27 -24.66
CA GLY A 144 -18.32 -9.18 -25.57
C GLY A 144 -17.51 -7.88 -25.47
N GLY A 145 -16.53 -7.80 -24.57
CA GLY A 145 -15.58 -6.70 -24.47
C GLY A 145 -16.05 -5.50 -23.63
N GLU A 146 -17.27 -5.55 -23.09
CA GLU A 146 -17.85 -4.48 -22.28
C GLU A 146 -17.91 -4.83 -20.78
N VAL A 147 -17.42 -3.93 -19.93
CA VAL A 147 -17.46 -4.12 -18.48
C VAL A 147 -18.85 -3.79 -17.94
N THR A 148 -19.47 -4.77 -17.27
CA THR A 148 -20.81 -4.67 -16.68
C THR A 148 -20.74 -4.74 -15.16
N MET A 149 -21.85 -4.46 -14.49
CA MET A 149 -21.95 -4.67 -13.04
C MET A 149 -21.70 -6.12 -12.62
N LYS A 150 -22.12 -7.10 -13.44
CA LYS A 150 -21.85 -8.53 -13.19
C LYS A 150 -20.35 -8.82 -13.08
N HIS A 151 -19.55 -8.24 -13.98
CA HIS A 151 -18.09 -8.39 -13.97
C HIS A 151 -17.46 -7.79 -12.70
N LEU A 152 -17.88 -6.58 -12.30
CA LEU A 152 -17.39 -5.93 -11.08
C LEU A 152 -17.79 -6.69 -9.81
N LEU A 153 -19.04 -7.14 -9.71
CA LEU A 153 -19.53 -7.89 -8.55
C LEU A 153 -18.83 -9.25 -8.45
N HIS A 154 -18.58 -9.91 -9.57
CA HIS A 154 -17.80 -11.15 -9.60
C HIS A 154 -16.36 -10.92 -9.12
N GLY A 155 -15.67 -9.90 -9.65
CA GLY A 155 -14.32 -9.53 -9.21
C GLY A 155 -14.28 -9.16 -7.73
N THR A 156 -15.29 -8.42 -7.25
CA THR A 156 -15.44 -8.05 -5.84
C THR A 156 -15.59 -9.27 -4.94
N ARG A 157 -16.42 -10.24 -5.34
CA ARG A 157 -16.60 -11.49 -4.59
C ARG A 157 -15.27 -12.23 -4.44
N ARG A 158 -14.52 -12.39 -5.53
CA ARG A 158 -13.21 -13.06 -5.51
C ARG A 158 -12.21 -12.32 -4.62
N GLU A 159 -12.21 -10.99 -4.69
CA GLU A 159 -11.31 -10.17 -3.87
C GLU A 159 -11.66 -10.25 -2.38
N LEU A 160 -12.94 -10.22 -2.01
CA LEU A 160 -13.40 -10.42 -0.63
C LEU A 160 -13.05 -11.83 -0.10
N GLN A 161 -13.18 -12.86 -0.94
CA GLN A 161 -12.79 -14.23 -0.58
C GLN A 161 -11.28 -14.35 -0.31
N LYS A 162 -10.43 -13.72 -1.13
CA LYS A 162 -8.97 -13.68 -0.85
C LYS A 162 -8.65 -12.99 0.46
N MET A 163 -9.42 -11.97 0.82
CA MET A 163 -9.29 -11.27 2.10
C MET A 163 -9.88 -12.06 3.29
N GLY A 164 -10.45 -13.26 3.06
CA GLY A 164 -11.13 -14.04 4.10
C GLY A 164 -12.41 -13.39 4.65
N ARG A 165 -13.01 -12.45 3.91
CA ARG A 165 -14.22 -11.74 4.33
C ARG A 165 -15.49 -12.47 3.87
N LEU A 166 -16.51 -12.43 4.73
CA LEU A 166 -17.85 -12.89 4.38
C LEU A 166 -18.42 -12.04 3.23
N ILE A 167 -19.06 -12.72 2.28
CA ILE A 167 -19.73 -12.08 1.15
C ILE A 167 -21.04 -11.49 1.69
N PRO A 168 -21.30 -10.17 1.53
CA PRO A 168 -22.55 -9.57 1.99
C PRO A 168 -23.77 -10.23 1.33
N GLU A 169 -24.80 -10.51 2.13
CA GLU A 169 -26.07 -11.04 1.63
C GLU A 169 -26.62 -10.17 0.49
N GLY A 170 -27.16 -10.81 -0.55
CA GLY A 170 -27.67 -10.13 -1.75
C GLY A 170 -26.62 -9.84 -2.83
N LEU A 171 -25.32 -10.11 -2.62
CA LEU A 171 -24.36 -10.15 -3.73
C LEU A 171 -24.62 -11.37 -4.63
N GLU A 172 -25.10 -12.45 -4.01
CA GLU A 172 -25.40 -13.73 -4.66
C GLU A 172 -26.61 -13.63 -5.60
N ARG A 173 -27.60 -12.78 -5.28
CA ARG A 173 -28.81 -12.60 -6.10
C ARG A 173 -28.53 -11.81 -7.39
N GLY A 174 -27.68 -10.78 -7.33
CA GLY A 174 -27.35 -9.95 -8.51
C GLY A 174 -26.44 -10.62 -9.55
N LEU A 175 -26.03 -11.87 -9.34
CA LEU A 175 -25.22 -12.67 -10.28
C LEU A 175 -26.00 -13.87 -10.86
N ALA A 176 -27.17 -14.18 -10.29
CA ALA A 176 -28.00 -15.32 -10.69
C ALA A 176 -29.00 -14.98 -11.81
N ASP A 177 -29.10 -13.70 -12.15
CA ASP A 177 -29.80 -13.18 -13.34
C ASP A 177 -28.79 -12.84 -14.46
#